data_AF-A0A510E5J9-F1
#
_entry.id   AF-A0A510E5J9-F1
#
_cell.length_a   1.000
_cell.length_b   1.000
_cell.length_c   1.000
_cell.angle_alpha   90.00
_cell.angle_beta   90.00
_cell.angle_gamma   90.00
#
_symmetry.space_group_name_H-M   'P 1'
#
loop_
_entity.id
_entity.type
_entity.pdbx_description
1 polymer ?
#
loop_
_entity_poly.entity_id
_entity_poly.type
_entity_poly.pdbx_seq_one_letter_code
_entity_poly.pdbx_strand_id
1 'polypeptide(L)'
;MSIVDLIERVAKRKGMRINKLPNGVVIIIKDDYAYVQITVVRDVYYIRYLTKNEAYIAEKLNERIVEKILDGELTEREALKIPDV
;
A
#
# COMPACT_ATOMS: atom_id res chain seq x y z
N MET A 1 11.24 -11.76 7.31
CA MET A 1 10.96 -10.31 7.39
C MET A 1 9.47 -10.13 7.16
N SER A 2 8.75 -9.46 8.06
CA SER A 2 7.32 -9.25 7.87
C SER A 2 7.07 -8.32 6.68
N ILE A 3 5.94 -8.48 6.00
CA ILE A 3 5.53 -7.53 4.97
C ILE A 3 5.38 -6.12 5.52
N VAL A 4 4.96 -6.00 6.78
CA VAL A 4 4.82 -4.73 7.47
C VAL A 4 6.21 -4.07 7.63
N ASP A 5 7.25 -4.85 7.92
CA ASP A 5 8.63 -4.35 8.03
C ASP A 5 9.18 -3.88 6.67
N LEU A 6 8.76 -4.55 5.58
CA LEU A 6 9.08 -4.12 4.22
C LEU A 6 8.45 -2.76 3.93
N ILE A 7 7.14 -2.64 4.17
CA ILE A 7 6.38 -1.40 3.95
C ILE A 7 6.96 -0.25 4.79
N GLU A 8 7.22 -0.49 6.07
CA GLU A 8 7.79 0.51 6.99
C GLU A 8 9.14 1.04 6.52
N ARG A 9 10.03 0.15 6.08
CA ARG A 9 11.35 0.53 5.56
C ARG A 9 11.24 1.41 4.33
N VAL A 10 10.44 1.02 3.35
CA VAL A 10 10.28 1.80 2.11
C VAL A 10 9.64 3.15 2.40
N ALA A 11 8.59 3.18 3.24
CA ALA A 11 7.94 4.42 3.66
C ALA A 11 8.91 5.38 4.36
N LYS A 12 9.73 4.88 5.29
CA LYS A 12 10.73 5.67 6.00
C LYS A 12 11.76 6.30 5.04
N ARG A 13 12.24 5.55 4.03
CA ARG A 13 13.16 6.10 3.01
C ARG A 13 12.54 7.24 2.20
N LYS A 14 11.22 7.22 2.03
CA LYS A 14 10.46 8.24 1.30
C LYS A 14 9.95 9.37 2.20
N GLY A 15 10.35 9.42 3.48
CA GLY A 15 9.88 10.44 4.43
C GLY A 15 8.40 10.31 4.81
N MET A 16 7.80 9.14 4.57
CA MET A 16 6.40 8.86 4.90
C MET A 16 6.29 8.19 6.27
N ARG A 17 5.18 8.43 6.96
CA ARG A 17 4.87 7.76 8.24
C ARG A 17 3.90 6.61 8.00
N ILE A 18 3.90 5.64 8.90
CA ILE A 18 2.95 4.54 8.86
C ILE A 18 2.16 4.47 10.16
N ASN A 19 0.86 4.19 10.04
CA ASN A 19 -0.02 3.85 11.16
C ASN A 19 -0.45 2.40 10.98
N LYS A 20 -0.12 1.56 11.97
CA LYS A 20 -0.53 0.15 12.01
C LYS A 20 -1.78 0.06 12.89
N LEU A 21 -2.88 -0.42 12.31
CA LEU A 21 -4.13 -0.60 13.05
C LEU A 21 -4.18 -2.00 13.69
N PRO A 22 -4.93 -2.19 14.80
CA PRO A 22 -5.04 -3.48 15.48
C PRO A 22 -5.58 -4.62 14.61
N ASN A 23 -6.33 -4.31 13.56
CA ASN A 23 -6.88 -5.27 12.60
C ASN A 23 -5.89 -5.64 11.46
N GLY A 24 -4.62 -5.23 11.57
CA GLY A 24 -3.59 -5.54 10.57
C GLY A 24 -3.60 -4.64 9.34
N VAL A 25 -4.45 -3.60 9.31
CA VAL A 25 -4.43 -2.58 8.27
C VAL A 25 -3.25 -1.65 8.48
N VAL A 26 -2.52 -1.35 7.40
CA VAL A 26 -1.43 -0.36 7.39
C VAL A 26 -1.90 0.86 6.62
N ILE A 27 -1.84 2.03 7.25
CA ILE A 27 -2.13 3.32 6.63
C ILE A 27 -0.82 4.07 6.43
N ILE A 28 -0.57 4.51 5.21
CA ILE A 28 0.56 5.38 4.87
C ILE A 28 0.10 6.83 5.00
N ILE A 29 0.87 7.61 5.74
CA ILE A 29 0.67 9.05 5.92
C ILE A 29 1.74 9.80 5.12
N LYS A 30 1.30 10.65 4.21
CA LYS A 30 2.12 11.54 3.39
C LYS A 30 1.64 12.96 3.64
N ASP A 31 2.55 13.89 3.95
CA ASP A 31 2.24 15.30 4.24
C ASP A 31 1.00 15.50 5.16
N ASP A 32 0.96 14.74 6.25
CA ASP A 32 -0.10 14.75 7.28
C ASP A 32 -1.51 14.28 6.86
N TYR A 33 -1.69 13.78 5.64
CA TYR A 33 -2.92 13.12 5.22
C TYR A 33 -2.74 11.61 5.02
N ALA A 34 -3.84 10.86 5.22
CA ALA A 34 -3.89 9.45 4.89
C ALA A 34 -3.85 9.27 3.37
N TYR A 35 -2.81 8.61 2.86
CA TYR A 35 -2.52 8.54 1.44
C TYR A 35 -2.90 7.18 0.83
N VAL A 36 -2.44 6.10 1.45
CA VAL A 36 -2.68 4.73 0.99
C VAL A 36 -3.07 3.85 2.17
N GLN A 37 -4.07 3.01 1.99
CA GLN A 37 -4.41 1.92 2.88
C GLN A 37 -3.98 0.60 2.27
N ILE A 38 -3.26 -0.22 3.04
CA ILE A 38 -2.84 -1.57 2.65
C ILE A 38 -3.44 -2.56 3.66
N THR A 39 -4.06 -3.62 3.18
CA THR A 39 -4.66 -4.68 4.02
C THR A 39 -4.30 -6.03 3.45
N VAL A 40 -3.94 -6.97 4.33
CA VAL A 40 -3.70 -8.36 3.94
C VAL A 40 -4.97 -9.16 4.16
N VAL A 41 -5.45 -9.84 3.11
CA VAL A 41 -6.58 -10.77 3.19
C VAL A 41 -6.09 -12.13 2.71
N ARG A 42 -5.93 -13.09 3.63
CA ARG A 42 -5.23 -14.35 3.38
C ARG A 42 -3.80 -14.09 2.86
N ASP A 43 -3.54 -14.38 1.60
CA ASP A 43 -2.23 -14.25 0.95
C ASP A 43 -2.18 -13.13 -0.09
N VAL A 44 -3.23 -12.30 -0.17
CA VAL A 44 -3.30 -11.17 -1.10
C VAL A 44 -3.34 -9.81 -0.39
N TYR A 45 -2.87 -8.80 -1.10
CA TYR A 45 -2.71 -7.44 -0.60
C TYR A 45 -3.72 -6.54 -1.29
N TYR A 46 -4.67 -6.02 -0.52
CA TYR A 46 -5.57 -4.97 -0.95
C TYR A 46 -4.91 -3.61 -0.75
N ILE A 47 -4.85 -2.80 -1.81
CA ILE A 47 -4.26 -1.46 -1.82
C ILE A 47 -5.33 -0.46 -2.24
N ARG A 48 -5.61 0.53 -1.41
CA ARG A 48 -6.56 1.62 -1.70
C ARG A 48 -5.85 2.96 -1.61
N TYR A 49 -5.86 3.70 -2.71
CA TYR A 49 -5.44 5.09 -2.75
C TYR A 49 -6.57 5.98 -2.25
N LEU A 50 -6.34 6.68 -1.15
CA LEU A 50 -7.35 7.51 -0.50
C LEU A 50 -7.52 8.87 -1.21
N THR A 51 -6.56 9.27 -2.04
CA THR A 51 -6.56 10.58 -2.73
C THR A 51 -7.05 10.54 -4.17
N LYS A 52 -7.13 9.36 -4.82
CA LYS A 52 -7.47 9.24 -6.26
C LYS A 52 -8.57 8.23 -6.59
N ASN A 53 -9.32 7.75 -5.58
CA ASN A 53 -10.38 6.76 -5.72
C ASN A 53 -9.96 5.48 -6.47
N GLU A 54 -8.69 5.06 -6.38
CA GLU A 54 -8.23 3.83 -7.05
C GLU A 54 -7.96 2.72 -6.05
N ALA A 55 -8.28 1.48 -6.42
CA ALA A 55 -7.96 0.30 -5.62
C ALA A 55 -7.39 -0.84 -6.47
N TYR A 56 -6.54 -1.65 -5.85
CA TYR A 56 -5.80 -2.72 -6.50
C TYR A 56 -5.65 -3.93 -5.58
N ILE A 57 -5.51 -5.12 -6.18
CA ILE A 57 -5.16 -6.37 -5.51
C ILE A 57 -3.81 -6.86 -6.04
N ALA A 58 -2.82 -6.99 -5.16
CA ALA A 58 -1.53 -7.59 -5.49
C ALA A 58 -1.39 -8.96 -4.81
N GLU A 59 -0.90 -9.96 -5.54
CA GLU A 59 -0.64 -11.30 -4.97
C GLU A 59 0.70 -11.37 -4.23
N LYS A 60 1.62 -10.45 -4.56
CA LYS A 60 2.96 -10.39 -3.97
C LYS A 60 3.38 -8.96 -3.79
N LEU A 61 4.06 -8.70 -2.68
CA LEU A 61 4.72 -7.44 -2.42
C LEU A 61 6.22 -7.69 -2.29
N ASN A 62 6.96 -7.07 -3.18
CA ASN A 62 8.41 -6.90 -3.06
C ASN A 62 8.71 -5.39 -2.94
N GLU A 63 9.97 -5.07 -2.68
CA GLU A 63 10.40 -3.68 -2.46
C GLU A 63 10.01 -2.76 -3.63
N ARG A 64 10.19 -3.21 -4.87
CA ARG A 64 9.82 -2.47 -6.07
C ARG A 64 8.32 -2.21 -6.16
N ILE A 65 7.48 -3.19 -5.85
CA ILE A 65 6.01 -3.02 -5.87
C ILE A 65 5.58 -2.07 -4.75
N VAL A 66 6.16 -2.20 -3.56
CA VAL A 66 5.90 -1.26 -2.45
C VAL A 66 6.30 0.15 -2.83
N GLU A 67 7.45 0.36 -3.47
CA GLU A 67 7.86 1.68 -3.97
C GLU A 67 6.82 2.26 -4.93
N LYS A 68 6.36 1.49 -5.92
CA LYS A 68 5.30 1.91 -6.84
C LYS A 68 3.99 2.22 -6.13
N ILE A 69 3.62 1.43 -5.12
CA ILE A 69 2.45 1.70 -4.29
C ILE A 69 2.57 3.08 -3.65
N LEU A 70 3.70 3.35 -2.98
CA LEU A 70 3.95 4.60 -2.27
C LEU A 70 4.14 5.81 -3.19
N ASP A 71 4.54 5.61 -4.44
CA ASP A 71 4.65 6.67 -5.45
C ASP A 71 3.34 6.94 -6.19
N GLY A 72 2.33 6.08 -6.02
CA GLY A 72 1.07 6.20 -6.75
C GLY A 72 1.13 5.69 -8.19
N GLU A 73 2.15 4.92 -8.52
CA GLU A 73 2.49 4.46 -9.86
C GLU A 73 2.17 2.97 -10.09
N LEU A 74 1.35 2.37 -9.21
CA LEU A 74 0.93 0.98 -9.39
C LEU A 74 0.04 0.84 -10.63
N THR A 75 0.33 -0.14 -11.48
CA THR A 75 -0.38 -0.38 -12.74
C THR A 75 -0.99 -1.78 -12.79
N GLU A 76 -1.85 -2.01 -13.80
CA GLU A 76 -2.46 -3.32 -14.08
C GLU A 76 -1.45 -4.43 -14.42
N ARG A 77 -0.18 -4.07 -14.71
CA ARG A 77 0.90 -5.05 -14.92
C ARG A 77 1.41 -5.66 -13.62
N GLU A 78 1.23 -4.95 -12.49
CA GLU A 78 1.70 -5.37 -11.17
C GLU A 78 0.59 -5.91 -10.28
N ALA A 79 -0.65 -5.45 -10.50
CA ALA A 79 -1.78 -5.73 -9.62
C ALA A 79 -3.10 -5.68 -10.40
N LEU A 80 -4.10 -6.43 -9.95
CA LEU A 80 -5.44 -6.36 -10.50
C LEU A 80 -6.12 -5.06 -10.05
N LYS A 81 -6.48 -4.17 -10.98
CA LYS A 81 -7.27 -2.97 -10.66
C LYS A 81 -8.70 -3.37 -10.31
N ILE A 82 -9.22 -2.83 -9.22
CA ILE A 82 -10.61 -3.00 -8.81
C ILE A 82 -11.42 -1.91 -9.51
N PRO A 83 -12.44 -2.25 -10.31
CA PRO A 83 -13.30 -1.27 -10.94
C PRO A 83 -13.98 -0.37 -9.89
N ASP A 84 -14.21 0.88 -10.25
CA ASP A 84 -15.11 1.74 -9.48
C ASP A 84 -16.51 1.09 -9.48
N VAL A 85 -17.07 0.90 -8.28
CA VAL A 85 -18.42 0.36 -8.05
C VAL A 85 -19.41 1.50 -7.89
#